data_AF-A0AA40Y4A0-F1
#
_entry.id   AF-A0AA40Y4A0-F1
#
_cell.length_a   1.000
_cell.length_b   1.000
_cell.length_c   1.000
_cell.angle_alpha   90.00
_cell.angle_beta   90.00
_cell.angle_gamma   90.00
#
_symmetry.space_group_name_H-M   'P 1'
#
loop_
_entity.id
_entity.type
_entity.pdbx_description
1 polymer ?
#
loop_
_entity_poly.entity_id
_entity_poly.type
_entity_poly.pdbx_seq_one_letter_code
_entity_poly.pdbx_strand_id
1 'polypeptide(L)'
;MILPSVILGPLGLVGLAAGLEVMKRDFFIGLVCCVPGALVFAFLAFCLALHIRAQRLWDWHVRTGRMPYFRKHGFLKGALLGGGLGVVTVVAAAVLGFKYAEHPVYGEVATMAFYGAWLYGVFLIGVLAVVFGWAKRAWDRSAWPSS
;
A
#
# COMPACT_ATOMS: atom_id res chain seq x y z
N MET A 1 11.45 10.67 14.51
CA MET A 1 11.12 9.32 13.99
C MET A 1 12.38 8.67 13.41
N ILE A 2 13.38 8.32 14.25
CA ILE A 2 14.69 7.87 13.75
C ILE A 2 14.72 6.35 13.56
N LEU A 3 14.03 5.58 14.41
CA LEU A 3 14.13 4.12 14.40
C LEU A 3 13.51 3.42 13.15
N PRO A 4 12.29 3.78 12.68
CA PRO A 4 11.68 3.08 11.54
C PRO A 4 12.35 3.44 10.20
N SER A 5 12.75 4.70 10.02
CA SER A 5 13.37 5.16 8.76
C SER A 5 14.78 4.63 8.58
N VAL A 6 15.54 4.45 9.67
CA VAL A 6 16.92 3.94 9.62
C VAL A 6 16.98 2.45 9.26
N ILE A 7 15.94 1.67 9.60
CA ILE A 7 15.91 0.22 9.30
C ILE A 7 15.11 -0.05 8.02
N LEU A 8 13.88 0.46 7.90
CA LEU A 8 13.03 0.21 6.73
C LEU A 8 13.46 0.98 5.49
N GLY A 9 14.10 2.15 5.63
CA GLY A 9 14.54 2.97 4.49
C GLY A 9 15.58 2.25 3.63
N PRO A 10 16.71 1.81 4.21
CA PRO A 10 17.71 1.03 3.50
C PRO A 10 17.15 -0.29 2.96
N LEU A 11 16.31 -0.99 3.73
CA LEU A 11 15.64 -2.22 3.25
C LEU A 11 14.75 -1.98 2.03
N GLY A 12 13.97 -0.89 2.02
CA GLY A 12 13.14 -0.52 0.89
C GLY A 12 13.97 -0.18 -0.36
N LEU A 13 15.05 0.59 -0.20
CA LEU A 13 15.97 0.94 -1.28
C LEU A 13 16.71 -0.28 -1.84
N VAL A 14 17.20 -1.16 -0.96
CA VAL A 14 17.90 -2.40 -1.36
C VAL A 14 16.94 -3.32 -2.10
N GLY A 15 15.71 -3.50 -1.62
CA GLY A 15 14.70 -4.32 -2.31
C GLY A 15 14.35 -3.78 -3.71
N LEU A 16 14.22 -2.45 -3.84
CA LEU A 16 13.90 -1.80 -5.12
C LEU A 16 15.09 -1.84 -6.09
N ALA A 17 16.31 -1.58 -5.61
CA ALA A 17 17.53 -1.66 -6.42
C ALA A 17 17.82 -3.10 -6.88
N ALA A 18 17.73 -4.07 -5.97
CA ALA A 18 17.92 -5.48 -6.30
C ALA A 18 16.84 -5.98 -7.28
N GLY A 19 15.58 -5.58 -7.11
CA GLY A 19 14.51 -5.93 -8.05
C GLY A 19 14.71 -5.36 -9.45
N LEU A 20 15.20 -4.12 -9.58
CA LEU A 20 15.51 -3.50 -10.87
C LEU A 20 16.70 -4.16 -11.58
N GLU A 21 17.69 -4.65 -10.85
CA GLU A 21 18.79 -5.42 -11.44
C GLU A 21 18.34 -6.81 -11.90
N VAL A 22 17.53 -7.49 -11.09
CA VAL A 22 17.00 -8.82 -11.45
C VAL A 22 16.02 -8.75 -12.62
N MET A 23 15.26 -7.65 -12.76
CA MET A 23 14.40 -7.40 -13.93
C MET A 23 15.13 -7.46 -15.27
N LYS A 24 16.44 -7.19 -15.31
CA LYS A 24 17.24 -7.28 -16.55
C LYS A 24 17.50 -8.71 -17.00
N ARG A 25 17.43 -9.68 -16.07
CA ARG A 25 17.59 -11.11 -16.36
C ARG A 25 16.24 -11.80 -16.48
N ASP A 26 15.39 -11.62 -15.47
CA ASP A 26 14.07 -12.23 -15.40
C ASP A 26 13.05 -11.22 -14.91
N PHE A 27 12.18 -10.77 -15.83
CA PHE A 27 11.18 -9.74 -15.58
C PHE A 27 10.25 -10.10 -14.40
N PHE A 28 9.81 -11.36 -14.31
CA PHE A 28 8.87 -11.81 -13.27
C PHE A 28 9.49 -11.84 -11.87
N ILE A 29 10.71 -12.37 -11.74
CA ILE A 29 11.41 -12.43 -10.46
C ILE A 29 11.76 -11.01 -10.00
N GLY A 30 12.20 -10.16 -10.93
CA GLY A 30 12.46 -8.76 -10.66
C GLY A 30 11.21 -8.02 -10.16
N LEU A 31 10.04 -8.29 -10.74
CA LEU A 31 8.76 -7.71 -10.30
C LEU A 31 8.40 -8.14 -8.87
N VAL A 32 8.54 -9.43 -8.54
CA VAL A 32 8.26 -9.96 -7.19
C VAL A 32 9.17 -9.32 -6.14
N CYS A 33 10.43 -9.00 -6.48
CA CYS A 33 11.36 -8.30 -5.59
C CYS A 33 11.09 -6.78 -5.51
N CYS A 34 10.69 -6.14 -6.62
CA CYS A 34 10.42 -4.70 -6.67
C CYS A 34 9.17 -4.27 -5.90
N VAL A 35 8.09 -5.06 -5.98
CA VAL A 35 6.80 -4.74 -5.33
C VAL A 35 6.93 -4.50 -3.82
N PRO A 36 7.54 -5.39 -3.01
CA PRO A 36 7.69 -5.13 -1.58
C PRO A 36 8.61 -3.93 -1.29
N GLY A 37 9.67 -3.73 -2.08
CA GLY A 37 10.53 -2.54 -1.96
C GLY A 37 9.76 -1.23 -2.18
N ALA A 38 8.93 -1.17 -3.23
CA ALA A 38 8.08 -0.03 -3.51
C ALA A 38 7.03 0.22 -2.42
N LEU A 39 6.44 -0.84 -1.85
CA LEU A 39 5.48 -0.74 -0.74
C LEU A 39 6.13 -0.15 0.52
N VAL A 40 7.33 -0.62 0.88
CA VAL A 40 8.09 -0.08 2.03
C VAL A 40 8.41 1.40 1.81
N PHE A 41 8.83 1.77 0.60
CA PHE A 41 9.14 3.16 0.27
C PHE A 41 7.88 4.06 0.33
N ALA A 42 6.76 3.61 -0.23
CA ALA A 42 5.49 4.31 -0.17
C ALA A 42 4.99 4.49 1.28
N PHE A 43 5.17 3.46 2.13
CA PHE A 43 4.83 3.54 3.55
C PHE A 43 5.67 4.60 4.27
N LEU A 44 6.98 4.64 4.04
CA LEU A 44 7.86 5.66 4.63
C LEU A 44 7.50 7.07 4.17
N ALA A 45 7.24 7.25 2.87
CA ALA A 45 6.79 8.53 2.32
C ALA A 45 5.46 8.97 2.96
N PHE A 46 4.52 8.05 3.16
CA PHE A 46 3.26 8.31 3.83
C PHE A 46 3.47 8.71 5.30
N CYS A 47 4.34 8.02 6.05
CA CYS A 47 4.70 8.39 7.42
C CYS A 47 5.31 9.79 7.50
N LEU A 48 6.21 10.14 6.56
CA LEU A 48 6.81 11.46 6.48
C LEU A 48 5.76 12.54 6.19
N ALA A 49 4.83 12.28 5.28
CA ALA A 49 3.72 13.19 4.99
C ALA A 49 2.82 13.42 6.22
N LEU A 50 2.50 12.36 6.96
CA LEU A 50 1.77 12.48 8.23
C LEU A 50 2.55 13.27 9.28
N HIS A 51 3.86 13.08 9.36
CA HIS A 51 4.72 13.81 10.29
C HIS A 51 4.71 15.32 10.02
N ILE A 52 4.90 15.73 8.75
CA ILE A 52 4.85 17.14 8.35
C ILE A 52 3.48 17.75 8.66
N ARG A 53 2.40 17.01 8.37
CA ARG A 53 1.04 17.47 8.69
C ARG A 53 0.80 17.62 10.18
N ALA A 54 1.30 16.69 10.99
CA ALA A 54 1.23 16.77 12.44
C ALA A 54 1.99 17.98 12.99
N GLN A 55 3.17 18.29 12.44
CA GLN A 55 3.93 19.50 12.80
C GLN A 55 3.15 20.78 12.46
N ARG A 56 2.56 20.87 11.26
CA ARG A 56 1.72 22.01 10.88
C ARG A 56 0.47 22.16 11.76
N LEU A 57 -0.15 21.04 12.16
CA LEU A 57 -1.28 21.05 13.08
C LEU A 57 -0.88 21.55 14.47
N TRP A 58 0.31 21.14 14.94
CA TRP A 58 0.87 21.61 16.21
C TRP A 58 1.15 23.11 16.18
N ASP A 59 1.80 23.61 15.13
CA ASP A 59 2.07 25.05 14.98
C ASP A 59 0.78 25.88 14.98
N TRP A 60 -0.28 25.38 14.33
CA TRP A 60 -1.59 26.01 14.35
C TRP A 60 -2.22 26.00 15.75
N HIS A 61 -2.12 24.88 16.46
CA HIS A 61 -2.62 24.76 17.83
C HIS A 61 -1.93 25.76 18.77
N VAL A 62 -0.59 25.88 18.67
CA VAL A 62 0.20 26.85 19.45
C VAL A 62 -0.21 28.29 19.13
N ARG A 63 -0.50 28.60 17.86
CA ARG A 63 -0.91 29.96 17.44
C ARG A 63 -2.33 30.34 17.84
N THR A 64 -3.26 29.39 17.84
CA THR A 64 -4.69 29.67 18.04
C THR A 64 -5.20 29.31 19.44
N GLY A 65 -4.47 28.49 20.20
CA GLY A 65 -4.89 27.96 21.50
C GLY A 65 -6.07 27.00 21.44
N ARG A 66 -6.56 26.63 20.25
CA ARG A 66 -7.77 25.79 20.06
C ARG A 66 -7.41 24.32 19.92
N MET A 67 -8.10 23.45 20.67
CA MET A 67 -7.90 21.99 20.57
C MET A 67 -8.42 21.46 19.22
N PRO A 68 -7.61 20.72 18.43
CA PRO A 68 -8.08 20.16 17.16
C PRO A 68 -9.12 19.06 17.38
N TYR A 69 -10.24 19.12 16.65
CA TYR A 69 -11.28 18.10 16.70
C TYR A 69 -11.01 17.00 15.66
N PHE A 70 -10.73 15.79 16.13
CA PHE A 70 -10.42 14.65 15.25
C PHE A 70 -11.69 14.08 14.60
N ARG A 71 -11.82 14.22 13.27
CA ARG A 71 -12.89 13.58 12.50
C ARG A 71 -12.80 12.05 12.62
N LYS A 72 -13.92 11.40 12.97
CA LYS A 72 -14.02 9.94 13.17
C LYS A 72 -14.32 9.15 11.89
N HIS A 73 -14.79 9.82 10.82
CA HIS A 73 -15.49 9.19 9.68
C HIS A 73 -14.59 8.75 8.49
N GLY A 74 -13.26 8.74 8.63
CA GLY A 74 -12.33 8.47 7.52
C GLY A 74 -12.13 7.00 7.17
N PHE A 75 -12.35 6.09 8.13
CA PHE A 75 -12.00 4.68 7.98
C PHE A 75 -12.81 3.97 6.90
N LEU A 76 -14.14 4.10 6.93
CA LEU A 76 -15.03 3.37 6.01
C LEU A 76 -14.74 3.73 4.55
N LYS A 77 -14.46 5.01 4.26
CA LYS A 77 -14.09 5.47 2.91
C LYS A 77 -12.78 4.85 2.43
N GLY A 78 -11.77 4.79 3.30
CA GLY A 78 -10.50 4.13 2.99
C GLY A 78 -10.67 2.62 2.82
N ALA A 79 -11.48 1.99 3.67
CA ALA A 79 -11.72 0.56 3.61
C ALA A 79 -12.47 0.14 2.35
N LEU A 80 -13.42 0.95 1.90
CA LEU A 80 -14.15 0.71 0.65
C LEU A 80 -13.22 0.84 -0.57
N LEU A 81 -12.32 1.82 -0.58
CA LEU A 81 -11.29 1.94 -1.62
C LEU A 81 -10.32 0.76 -1.62
N GLY A 82 -9.78 0.39 -0.46
CA GLY A 82 -8.85 -0.74 -0.33
C GLY A 82 -9.50 -2.07 -0.68
N GLY A 83 -10.73 -2.29 -0.23
CA GLY A 83 -11.52 -3.48 -0.58
C GLY A 83 -11.83 -3.54 -2.07
N GLY A 84 -12.24 -2.42 -2.68
CA GLY A 84 -12.48 -2.34 -4.13
C GLY A 84 -11.23 -2.66 -4.94
N LEU A 85 -10.08 -2.11 -4.56
CA LEU A 85 -8.78 -2.44 -5.17
C LEU A 85 -8.45 -3.92 -5.05
N GLY A 86 -8.67 -4.53 -3.88
CA GLY A 86 -8.49 -5.96 -3.67
C GLY A 86 -9.42 -6.82 -4.53
N VAL A 87 -10.67 -6.40 -4.72
CA VAL A 87 -11.61 -7.14 -5.57
C VAL A 87 -11.15 -7.08 -7.03
N VAL A 88 -10.73 -5.90 -7.50
CA VAL A 88 -10.21 -5.74 -8.87
C VAL A 88 -8.97 -6.60 -9.11
N THR A 89 -8.05 -6.68 -8.15
CA THR A 89 -6.85 -7.52 -8.30
C THR A 89 -7.19 -9.01 -8.35
N VAL A 90 -8.11 -9.49 -7.50
CA VAL A 90 -8.58 -10.89 -7.51
C VAL A 90 -9.29 -11.22 -8.82
N VAL A 91 -10.16 -10.34 -9.31
CA VAL A 91 -10.86 -10.53 -10.59
C VAL A 91 -9.88 -10.53 -11.76
N ALA A 92 -8.90 -9.63 -11.78
CA ALA A 92 -7.88 -9.60 -12.81
C ALA A 92 -7.05 -10.89 -12.82
N ALA A 93 -6.64 -11.38 -11.64
CA ALA A 93 -5.92 -12.66 -11.53
C ALA A 93 -6.77 -13.85 -12.01
N ALA A 94 -8.07 -13.85 -11.70
CA ALA A 94 -8.99 -14.88 -12.19
C ALA A 94 -9.11 -14.86 -13.72
N VAL A 95 -9.30 -13.68 -14.32
CA VAL A 95 -9.40 -13.52 -15.79
C VAL A 95 -8.10 -13.91 -16.48
N LEU A 96 -6.94 -13.56 -15.91
CA LEU A 96 -5.64 -13.97 -16.43
C LEU A 96 -5.46 -15.49 -16.37
N GLY A 97 -5.86 -16.12 -15.27
CA GLY A 97 -5.90 -17.58 -15.15
C GLY A 97 -6.72 -18.23 -16.26
N PHE A 98 -7.96 -17.80 -16.45
CA PHE A 98 -8.82 -18.36 -17.50
C PHE A 98 -8.31 -18.13 -18.92
N LYS A 99 -7.73 -16.96 -19.21
CA LYS A 99 -7.28 -16.62 -20.56
C LYS A 99 -5.92 -17.19 -20.94
N TYR A 100 -5.03 -17.38 -19.98
CA TYR A 100 -3.63 -17.70 -20.25
C TYR A 100 -3.18 -19.04 -19.64
N ALA A 101 -4.07 -19.84 -19.02
CA ALA A 101 -3.71 -21.13 -18.44
C ALA A 101 -3.00 -22.08 -19.42
N GLU A 102 -3.37 -22.08 -20.69
CA GLU A 102 -2.79 -22.95 -21.72
C GLU A 102 -1.61 -22.32 -22.47
N HIS A 103 -1.21 -21.09 -22.12
CA HIS A 103 -0.12 -20.41 -22.82
C HIS A 103 1.23 -21.07 -22.46
N PRO A 104 2.09 -21.40 -23.44
CA PRO A 104 3.32 -22.17 -23.21
C PRO A 104 4.38 -21.46 -22.37
N VAL A 105 4.26 -20.14 -22.18
CA VAL A 105 5.22 -19.31 -21.42
C VAL A 105 4.57 -18.72 -20.15
N TYR A 106 3.27 -18.45 -20.17
CA TYR A 106 2.56 -17.77 -19.07
C TYR A 106 1.60 -18.68 -18.30
N GLY A 107 1.37 -19.92 -18.75
CA GLY A 107 0.37 -20.83 -18.20
C GLY A 107 0.60 -21.18 -16.73
N GLU A 108 1.84 -21.46 -16.35
CA GLU A 108 2.20 -21.77 -14.96
C GLU A 108 2.00 -20.56 -14.03
N VAL A 109 2.38 -19.36 -14.47
CA VAL A 109 2.20 -18.13 -13.70
C VAL A 109 0.72 -17.74 -13.61
N ALA A 110 -0.04 -17.89 -14.68
CA ALA A 110 -1.47 -17.60 -14.73
C ALA A 110 -2.27 -18.56 -13.83
N THR A 111 -1.91 -19.84 -13.79
CA THR A 111 -2.51 -20.82 -12.88
C THR A 111 -2.12 -20.55 -11.42
N MET A 112 -0.85 -20.23 -11.13
CA MET A 112 -0.45 -19.82 -9.78
C MET A 112 -1.17 -18.54 -9.32
N ALA A 113 -1.32 -17.55 -10.20
CA ALA A 113 -2.07 -16.32 -9.90
C ALA A 113 -3.55 -16.62 -9.61
N PHE A 114 -4.16 -17.55 -10.36
CA PHE A 114 -5.52 -18.02 -10.12
C PHE A 114 -5.66 -18.73 -8.76
N TYR A 115 -4.79 -19.70 -8.47
CA TYR A 115 -4.80 -20.41 -7.19
C TYR A 115 -4.53 -19.47 -6.02
N GLY A 116 -3.59 -18.54 -6.16
CA GLY A 116 -3.30 -17.52 -5.16
C GLY A 116 -4.49 -16.60 -4.91
N ALA A 117 -5.17 -16.15 -5.97
CA ALA A 117 -6.38 -15.34 -5.87
C ALA A 117 -7.54 -16.11 -5.24
N TRP A 118 -7.68 -17.40 -5.52
CA TRP A 118 -8.73 -18.24 -4.94
C TRP A 118 -8.50 -18.53 -3.45
N LEU A 119 -7.27 -18.92 -3.08
CA LEU A 119 -6.91 -19.30 -1.70
C LEU A 119 -6.76 -18.08 -0.79
N TYR A 120 -6.18 -16.99 -1.29
CA TYR A 120 -5.81 -15.83 -0.48
C TYR A 120 -6.56 -14.55 -0.88
N GLY A 121 -7.46 -14.58 -1.86
CA GLY A 121 -8.14 -13.38 -2.34
C GLY A 121 -8.94 -12.65 -1.26
N VAL A 122 -9.72 -13.39 -0.45
CA VAL A 122 -10.48 -12.81 0.67
C VAL A 122 -9.55 -12.17 1.70
N PHE A 123 -8.42 -12.83 1.99
CA PHE A 123 -7.41 -12.29 2.90
C PHE A 123 -6.79 -11.02 2.33
N LEU A 124 -6.40 -11.02 1.05
CA LEU A 124 -5.81 -9.87 0.37
C LEU A 124 -6.77 -8.67 0.32
N ILE A 125 -8.06 -8.90 0.01
CA ILE A 125 -9.11 -7.88 0.04
C ILE A 125 -9.25 -7.30 1.45
N GLY A 126 -9.34 -8.16 2.46
CA GLY A 126 -9.48 -7.76 3.86
C GLY A 126 -8.29 -6.93 4.34
N VAL A 127 -7.06 -7.38 4.06
CA VAL A 127 -5.83 -6.66 4.42
C VAL A 127 -5.79 -5.29 3.74
N LEU A 128 -6.05 -5.20 2.44
CA LEU A 128 -6.07 -3.92 1.74
C LEU A 128 -7.16 -2.98 2.28
N ALA A 129 -8.36 -3.49 2.53
CA ALA A 129 -9.44 -2.71 3.14
C ALA A 129 -9.02 -2.14 4.52
N VAL A 130 -8.44 -2.97 5.37
CA VAL A 130 -7.98 -2.53 6.70
C VAL A 130 -6.86 -1.49 6.57
N VAL A 131 -5.83 -1.76 5.76
CA VAL A 131 -4.67 -0.87 5.59
C VAL A 131 -5.11 0.49 5.03
N PHE A 132 -5.88 0.52 3.94
CA PHE A 132 -6.37 1.79 3.36
C PHE A 132 -7.36 2.49 4.27
N GLY A 133 -8.20 1.76 5.02
CA GLY A 133 -9.08 2.33 6.03
C GLY A 133 -8.30 3.07 7.11
N TRP A 134 -7.26 2.45 7.66
CA TRP A 134 -6.38 3.07 8.65
C TRP A 134 -5.58 4.24 8.07
N ALA A 135 -5.02 4.09 6.87
CA ALA A 135 -4.31 5.16 6.18
C ALA A 135 -5.21 6.38 5.98
N LYS A 136 -6.44 6.20 5.47
CA LYS A 136 -7.39 7.29 5.28
C LYS A 136 -7.79 7.94 6.60
N ARG A 137 -8.01 7.14 7.66
CA ARG A 137 -8.33 7.66 8.99
C ARG A 137 -7.17 8.47 9.57
N ALA A 138 -5.93 8.01 9.45
CA ALA A 138 -4.74 8.73 9.90
C ALA A 138 -4.55 10.05 9.14
N TRP A 139 -4.80 10.02 7.83
CA TRP A 139 -4.77 11.20 6.99
C TRP A 139 -5.80 12.25 7.39
N ASP A 140 -7.05 11.85 7.63
CA ASP A 140 -8.12 12.77 8.02
C ASP A 140 -7.91 13.38 9.40
N ARG A 141 -7.22 12.66 10.30
CA ARG A 141 -6.88 13.18 11.64
C ARG A 141 -5.76 14.22 11.63
N SER A 142 -4.91 14.20 10.62
CA SER A 142 -3.83 15.18 10.44
C SER A 142 -4.22 16.33 9.50
N ALA A 143 -5.48 16.40 9.09
CA ALA A 143 -5.98 17.52 8.29
C ALA A 143 -6.15 18.77 9.17
N TRP A 144 -5.71 19.91 8.64
CA TRP A 144 -5.95 21.22 9.26
C TRP A 144 -7.46 21.51 9.29
N PRO A 145 -7.99 22.05 10.41
CA PRO A 145 -9.35 22.56 10.42
C PRO A 145 -9.44 23.73 9.43
N SER A 146 -10.35 23.62 8.45
CA SER A 146 -10.74 24.78 7.65
C SER A 146 -11.40 25.78 8.60
N SER A 147 -10.83 26.98 8.68
CA SER A 147 -11.33 28.14 9.42
C SER A 147 -12.82 28.34 9.28
#